data_AF-A0A089PTT3-F1
#
_entry.id   AF-A0A089PTT3-F1
#
_cell.length_a   1.000
_cell.length_b   1.000
_cell.length_c   1.000
_cell.angle_alpha   90.00
_cell.angle_beta   90.00
_cell.angle_gamma   90.00
#
_symmetry.space_group_name_H-M   'P 1'
#
loop_
_entity.id
_entity.type
_entity.pdbx_description
1 polymer ?
#
loop_
_entity_poly.entity_id
_entity_poly.type
_entity_poly.pdbx_seq_one_letter_code
_entity_poly.pdbx_strand_id
1 'polypeptide(L)'
;MEQRRVYGKSQWYHETQSRQQAADVLPLVPEAAHVRDRFLLDLALPVPVIAEAGPWLSQARSLAQALMPDEVTPTRLHTFSTYERLSTALTVAQVCGIQRLCNHYAARLAPLPGPDSSRESNYRLAQITQYARQLAASPSVITPQSRQQLRDVGLSAPDIVLITQIVGFTAWQARVIAAGHALLGLPVRWIPGMPVQDDADAAPFNCRTCRWIADESLAEERPPGDTRHPPEVTAFLQPLVPLLAWDKPLMLTLSGLLARFDDERLTILAALVAARINGSVSCFNALASRQTEDASLMNAIRQGDPALRQWLHQHPDDSAIIQAAQLLTRAPDRFSAGQFTALTEQGLSVSQTFGLLAWCGLSGWLNRLRIGLGDTEAVA
;
A
#
# COMPACT_ATOMS: atom_id res chain seq x y z
N MET A 1 -76.11 15.12 -21.15
CA MET A 1 -75.80 13.72 -21.53
C MET A 1 -74.54 13.80 -22.37
N GLU A 2 -73.39 13.23 -22.04
CA GLU A 2 -73.07 12.06 -21.21
C GLU A 2 -71.60 12.18 -20.75
N GLN A 3 -71.34 11.77 -19.51
CA GLN A 3 -69.99 11.56 -19.00
C GLN A 3 -69.41 10.28 -19.61
N ARG A 4 -68.21 10.33 -20.21
CA ARG A 4 -67.37 9.15 -20.39
C ARG A 4 -66.20 9.20 -19.44
N ARG A 5 -66.32 8.41 -18.37
CA ARG A 5 -65.21 8.01 -17.49
C ARG A 5 -64.30 7.07 -18.28
N VAL A 6 -63.00 7.38 -18.32
CA VAL A 6 -61.96 6.38 -18.61
C VAL A 6 -61.02 6.39 -17.42
N TYR A 7 -61.07 5.29 -16.67
CA TYR A 7 -60.15 4.95 -15.59
C TYR A 7 -59.05 4.08 -16.20
N GLY A 8 -57.78 4.35 -15.96
CA GLY A 8 -56.72 3.46 -16.45
C GLY A 8 -55.28 3.93 -16.28
N LYS A 9 -54.74 3.66 -15.08
CA LYS A 9 -53.31 3.42 -14.78
C LYS A 9 -52.36 4.62 -14.83
N SER A 10 -52.18 5.19 -13.65
CA SER A 10 -50.97 5.88 -13.19
C SER A 10 -49.73 5.02 -13.37
N GLN A 11 -49.03 5.15 -14.49
CA GLN A 11 -47.63 4.76 -14.60
C GLN A 11 -46.80 5.97 -14.17
N TRP A 12 -46.40 5.97 -12.90
CA TRP A 12 -45.30 6.77 -12.41
C TRP A 12 -44.04 6.37 -13.18
N TYR A 13 -43.76 7.07 -14.27
CA TYR A 13 -42.40 7.14 -14.79
C TYR A 13 -41.57 7.87 -13.74
N HIS A 14 -40.93 7.11 -12.86
CA HIS A 14 -39.74 7.59 -12.17
C HIS A 14 -38.64 7.71 -13.22
N GLU A 15 -38.58 8.85 -13.90
CA GLU A 15 -37.31 9.35 -14.39
C GLU A 15 -36.41 9.52 -13.16
N THR A 16 -35.57 8.52 -12.89
CA THR A 16 -34.43 8.67 -12.01
C THR A 16 -33.48 9.66 -12.69
N GLN A 17 -33.73 10.95 -12.45
CA GLN A 17 -32.69 11.98 -12.57
C GLN A 17 -31.61 11.64 -11.54
N SER A 18 -30.71 10.74 -11.92
CA SER A 18 -29.37 10.70 -11.37
C SER A 18 -28.78 12.08 -11.64
N ARG A 19 -28.74 12.93 -10.60
CA ARG A 19 -27.93 14.14 -10.63
C ARG A 19 -26.52 13.69 -10.99
N GLN A 20 -26.12 13.94 -12.24
CA GLN A 20 -24.72 13.98 -12.63
C GLN A 20 -24.11 15.12 -11.83
N GLN A 21 -23.69 14.82 -10.61
CA GLN A 21 -22.61 15.57 -10.01
C GLN A 21 -21.42 15.22 -10.89
N ALA A 22 -21.23 15.99 -11.96
CA ALA A 22 -19.99 15.97 -12.72
C ALA A 22 -18.90 16.20 -11.67
N ALA A 23 -18.23 15.14 -11.25
CA ALA A 23 -16.94 15.31 -10.60
C ALA A 23 -16.16 16.18 -11.58
N ASP A 24 -15.76 17.38 -11.16
CA ASP A 24 -14.85 18.21 -11.96
C ASP A 24 -13.67 17.32 -12.30
N VAL A 25 -13.65 16.78 -13.52
CA VAL A 25 -12.55 15.98 -14.02
C VAL A 25 -11.44 17.00 -14.17
N LEU A 26 -10.57 17.06 -13.16
CA LEU A 26 -9.38 17.89 -13.20
C LEU A 26 -8.67 17.58 -14.52
N PRO A 27 -8.31 18.61 -15.30
CA PRO A 27 -7.68 18.39 -16.60
C PRO A 27 -6.42 17.54 -16.40
N LEU A 28 -6.21 16.59 -17.30
CA LEU A 28 -4.97 15.82 -17.34
C LEU A 28 -3.80 16.81 -17.39
N VAL A 29 -2.74 16.53 -16.62
CA VAL A 29 -1.50 17.33 -16.61
C VAL A 29 -0.40 16.45 -17.23
N PRO A 30 -0.20 16.48 -18.57
CA PRO A 30 0.72 15.58 -19.26
C PRO A 30 2.16 15.68 -18.73
N GLU A 31 2.57 16.86 -18.28
CA GLU A 31 3.90 17.13 -17.72
C GLU A 31 4.19 16.28 -16.47
N ALA A 32 3.15 15.85 -15.75
CA ALA A 32 3.30 14.99 -14.59
C ALA A 32 3.89 13.61 -14.94
N ALA A 33 3.87 13.19 -16.20
CA ALA A 33 4.51 11.96 -16.66
C ALA A 33 6.05 12.05 -16.71
N HIS A 34 6.60 13.26 -16.85
CA HIS A 34 8.01 13.50 -17.21
C HIS A 34 8.87 14.04 -16.05
N VAL A 35 8.52 13.69 -14.81
CA VAL A 35 9.32 14.01 -13.61
C VAL A 35 10.69 13.33 -13.64
N ARG A 36 11.71 14.00 -13.08
CA ARG A 36 13.08 13.45 -13.01
C ARG A 36 13.19 12.37 -11.93
N ASP A 37 12.64 12.65 -10.76
CA ASP A 37 12.50 11.68 -9.67
C ASP A 37 11.09 11.10 -9.69
N ARG A 38 10.91 9.90 -10.25
CA ARG A 38 9.62 9.20 -10.29
C ARG A 38 9.15 8.70 -8.92
N PHE A 39 10.04 8.63 -7.93
CA PHE A 39 9.66 8.20 -6.57
C PHE A 39 9.10 9.37 -5.76
N LEU A 40 9.84 10.48 -5.68
CA LEU A 40 9.42 11.69 -4.96
C LEU A 40 8.59 12.66 -5.81
N LEU A 41 8.43 12.39 -7.10
CA LEU A 41 7.75 13.25 -8.07
C LEU A 41 8.33 14.67 -8.12
N ASP A 42 9.65 14.81 -8.03
CA ASP A 42 10.37 16.09 -7.94
C ASP A 42 9.99 16.97 -6.74
N LEU A 43 9.58 16.36 -5.62
CA LEU A 43 9.38 17.08 -4.36
C LEU A 43 10.72 17.61 -3.82
N ALA A 44 10.82 18.93 -3.66
CA ALA A 44 12.04 19.62 -3.24
C ALA A 44 12.23 19.55 -1.71
N LEU A 45 12.70 18.40 -1.22
CA LEU A 45 13.03 18.22 0.20
C LEU A 45 14.27 19.04 0.61
N PRO A 46 14.39 19.46 1.88
CA PRO A 46 15.58 20.16 2.37
C PRO A 46 16.87 19.35 2.18
N VAL A 47 17.98 20.02 1.85
CA VAL A 47 19.29 19.37 1.60
C VAL A 47 19.73 18.43 2.73
N PRO A 48 19.61 18.78 4.03
CA PRO A 48 19.99 17.86 5.11
C PRO A 48 19.17 16.57 5.11
N VAL A 49 17.87 16.68 4.81
CA VAL A 49 16.96 15.51 4.73
C VAL A 49 17.33 14.63 3.54
N ILE A 50 17.63 15.22 2.38
CA ILE A 50 18.08 14.47 1.20
C ILE A 50 19.42 13.77 1.47
N ALA A 51 20.36 14.45 2.15
CA ALA A 51 21.67 13.88 2.46
C ALA A 51 21.55 12.63 3.34
N GLU A 52 20.73 12.69 4.39
CA GLU A 52 20.50 11.57 5.31
C GLU A 52 19.65 10.46 4.67
N ALA A 53 18.61 10.83 3.91
CA ALA A 53 17.74 9.89 3.22
C ALA A 53 18.34 9.27 1.94
N GLY A 54 19.44 9.84 1.43
CA GLY A 54 20.05 9.49 0.16
C GLY A 54 20.26 7.98 -0.07
N PRO A 55 20.80 7.22 0.90
CA PRO A 55 21.01 5.79 0.76
C PRO A 55 19.73 5.01 0.48
N TRP A 56 18.66 5.21 1.25
CA TRP A 56 17.40 4.49 1.04
C TRP A 56 16.59 5.05 -0.13
N LEU A 57 16.67 6.36 -0.42
CA LEU A 57 16.05 6.97 -1.60
C LEU A 57 16.64 6.44 -2.91
N SER A 58 17.94 6.13 -2.95
CA SER A 58 18.56 5.51 -4.13
C SER A 58 17.92 4.14 -4.45
N GLN A 59 17.69 3.32 -3.43
CA GLN A 59 17.03 2.02 -3.58
C GLN A 59 15.55 2.20 -3.98
N ALA A 60 14.86 3.18 -3.37
CA ALA A 60 13.48 3.51 -3.70
C ALA A 60 13.29 3.87 -5.19
N ARG A 61 14.22 4.66 -5.75
CA ARG A 61 14.22 5.05 -7.16
C ARG A 61 14.47 3.87 -8.09
N SER A 62 15.42 2.99 -7.75
CA SER A 62 15.66 1.75 -8.49
C SER A 62 14.43 0.84 -8.49
N LEU A 63 13.75 0.69 -7.34
CA LEU A 63 12.50 -0.07 -7.23
C LEU A 63 11.38 0.56 -8.08
N ALA A 64 11.26 1.89 -8.09
CA ALA A 64 10.27 2.59 -8.91
C ALA A 64 10.44 2.28 -10.40
N GLN A 65 11.69 2.29 -10.88
CA GLN A 65 12.02 2.00 -12.28
C GLN A 65 11.78 0.52 -12.63
N ALA A 66 12.14 -0.41 -11.74
CA ALA A 66 11.97 -1.84 -11.96
C ALA A 66 10.50 -2.29 -11.95
N LEU A 67 9.70 -1.76 -11.02
CA LEU A 67 8.27 -2.09 -10.91
C LEU A 67 7.44 -1.45 -12.03
N MET A 68 7.77 -0.20 -12.37
CA MET A 68 7.01 0.63 -13.31
C MET A 68 7.90 1.13 -14.47
N PRO A 69 8.49 0.23 -15.28
CA PRO A 69 9.32 0.60 -16.43
C PRO A 69 8.48 1.30 -17.50
N ASP A 70 9.15 1.90 -18.49
CA ASP A 70 8.45 2.61 -19.57
C ASP A 70 7.80 1.64 -20.57
N GLU A 71 8.45 0.50 -20.82
CA GLU A 71 7.94 -0.53 -21.72
C GLU A 71 8.15 -1.92 -21.11
N VAL A 72 7.17 -2.79 -21.35
CA VAL A 72 7.20 -4.21 -21.01
C VAL A 72 6.65 -4.96 -22.21
N THR A 73 7.37 -5.98 -22.68
CA THR A 73 6.86 -6.90 -23.69
C THR A 73 6.21 -8.09 -22.97
N PRO A 74 4.87 -8.23 -23.01
CA PRO A 74 4.21 -9.37 -22.38
C PRO A 74 4.65 -10.69 -23.03
N THR A 75 4.84 -11.70 -22.23
CA THR A 75 5.13 -13.07 -22.65
C THR A 75 4.13 -14.02 -21.99
N ARG A 76 4.12 -15.31 -22.38
CA ARG A 76 3.25 -16.30 -21.73
C ARG A 76 3.48 -16.45 -20.23
N LEU A 77 4.70 -16.17 -19.75
CA LEU A 77 5.07 -16.28 -18.33
C LEU A 77 5.00 -14.93 -17.59
N HIS A 78 5.03 -13.82 -18.33
CA HIS A 78 4.96 -12.45 -17.81
C HIS A 78 3.87 -11.71 -18.57
N THR A 79 2.62 -11.89 -18.15
CA THR A 79 1.46 -11.36 -18.89
C THR A 79 1.12 -9.93 -18.48
N PHE A 80 1.67 -9.46 -17.35
CA PHE A 80 1.33 -8.16 -16.77
C PHE A 80 1.98 -6.98 -17.51
N SER A 81 1.19 -6.36 -18.37
CA SER A 81 1.56 -5.29 -19.31
C SER A 81 1.87 -3.96 -18.63
N THR A 82 2.51 -3.03 -19.35
CA THR A 82 2.73 -1.65 -18.88
C THR A 82 1.42 -0.96 -18.51
N TYR A 83 0.36 -1.14 -19.30
CA TYR A 83 -0.96 -0.57 -19.03
C TYR A 83 -1.50 -1.09 -17.69
N GLU A 84 -1.49 -2.40 -17.47
CA GLU A 84 -2.01 -2.99 -16.23
C GLU A 84 -1.20 -2.56 -15.00
N ARG A 85 0.14 -2.52 -15.10
CA ARG A 85 1.02 -2.00 -14.05
C ARG A 85 0.63 -0.57 -13.65
N LEU A 86 0.57 0.35 -14.63
CA LEU A 86 0.21 1.76 -14.41
C LEU A 86 -1.24 1.93 -13.92
N SER A 87 -2.18 1.14 -14.42
CA SER A 87 -3.58 1.17 -13.96
C SER A 87 -3.73 0.70 -12.50
N THR A 88 -2.95 -0.30 -12.08
CA THR A 88 -2.85 -0.74 -10.68
C THR A 88 -2.27 0.37 -9.82
N ALA A 89 -1.13 0.96 -10.21
CA ALA A 89 -0.53 2.04 -9.43
C ALA A 89 -1.46 3.27 -9.34
N LEU A 90 -2.15 3.62 -10.41
CA LEU A 90 -3.16 4.68 -10.40
C LEU A 90 -4.31 4.36 -9.43
N THR A 91 -4.82 3.13 -9.44
CA THR A 91 -5.87 2.69 -8.50
C THR A 91 -5.41 2.84 -7.06
N VAL A 92 -4.17 2.44 -6.74
CA VAL A 92 -3.61 2.54 -5.40
C VAL A 92 -3.38 4.00 -5.00
N ALA A 93 -2.89 4.83 -5.92
CA ALA A 93 -2.70 6.26 -5.68
C ALA A 93 -4.04 6.97 -5.38
N GLN A 94 -5.11 6.60 -6.10
CA GLN A 94 -6.46 7.10 -5.86
C GLN A 94 -6.99 6.67 -4.49
N VAL A 95 -6.81 5.39 -4.12
CA VAL A 95 -7.18 4.88 -2.80
C VAL A 95 -6.43 5.62 -1.69
N CYS A 96 -5.13 5.89 -1.87
CA CYS A 96 -4.34 6.64 -0.90
C CYS A 96 -4.67 8.16 -0.90
N GLY A 97 -5.39 8.67 -1.91
CA GLY A 97 -5.81 10.06 -2.01
C GLY A 97 -4.70 11.07 -2.28
N ILE A 98 -3.52 10.64 -2.75
CA ILE A 98 -2.39 11.54 -3.04
C ILE A 98 -2.52 12.10 -4.46
N GLN A 99 -2.97 13.35 -4.58
CA GLN A 99 -3.32 13.94 -5.89
C GLN A 99 -2.13 13.96 -6.86
N ARG A 100 -0.95 14.38 -6.41
CA ARG A 100 0.25 14.45 -7.26
C ARG A 100 0.61 13.07 -7.83
N LEU A 101 0.43 12.02 -7.03
CA LEU A 101 0.69 10.65 -7.44
C LEU A 101 -0.37 10.13 -8.42
N CYS A 102 -1.65 10.47 -8.20
CA CYS A 102 -2.72 10.20 -9.16
C CYS A 102 -2.42 10.84 -10.52
N ASN A 103 -2.04 12.13 -10.52
CA ASN A 103 -1.72 12.86 -11.74
C ASN A 103 -0.53 12.22 -12.47
N HIS A 104 0.51 11.81 -11.73
CA HIS A 104 1.68 11.15 -12.31
C HIS A 104 1.30 9.85 -13.04
N TYR A 105 0.62 8.93 -12.36
CA TYR A 105 0.26 7.65 -12.98
C TYR A 105 -0.81 7.80 -14.07
N ALA A 106 -1.76 8.72 -13.93
CA ALA A 106 -2.73 9.01 -14.99
C ALA A 106 -2.05 9.58 -16.24
N ALA A 107 -1.11 10.52 -16.08
CA ALA A 107 -0.36 11.11 -17.20
C ALA A 107 0.52 10.07 -17.91
N ARG A 108 1.11 9.11 -17.18
CA ARG A 108 1.86 7.99 -17.77
C ARG A 108 0.97 6.95 -18.46
N LEU A 109 -0.25 6.74 -17.95
CA LEU A 109 -1.20 5.77 -18.49
C LEU A 109 -1.87 6.27 -19.77
N ALA A 110 -2.23 7.56 -19.83
CA ALA A 110 -3.04 8.15 -20.91
C ALA A 110 -2.51 7.94 -22.34
N PRO A 111 -1.19 7.96 -22.62
CA PRO A 111 -0.67 7.72 -23.97
C PRO A 111 -0.68 6.25 -24.40
N LEU A 112 -0.86 5.32 -23.47
CA LEU A 112 -0.82 3.89 -23.79
C LEU A 112 -2.11 3.46 -24.52
N PRO A 113 -2.01 2.49 -25.45
CA PRO A 113 -3.21 1.89 -26.02
C PRO A 113 -4.03 1.29 -24.88
N GLY A 114 -5.31 1.65 -24.82
CA GLY A 114 -6.24 1.05 -23.87
C GLY A 114 -6.35 -0.46 -24.07
N PRO A 115 -6.87 -1.19 -23.06
CA PRO A 115 -7.18 -2.60 -23.23
C PRO A 115 -8.13 -2.78 -24.41
N ASP A 116 -8.05 -3.92 -25.08
CA ASP A 116 -9.04 -4.25 -26.09
C ASP A 116 -10.47 -4.23 -25.49
N SER A 117 -11.47 -3.96 -26.33
CA SER A 117 -12.85 -3.85 -25.88
C SER A 117 -13.55 -5.20 -25.68
N SER A 118 -12.80 -6.32 -25.64
CA SER A 118 -13.39 -7.65 -25.41
C SER A 118 -13.97 -7.76 -24.00
N ARG A 119 -14.88 -8.72 -23.81
CA ARG A 119 -15.46 -8.97 -22.48
C ARG A 119 -14.40 -9.53 -21.53
N GLU A 120 -13.52 -10.36 -22.06
CA GLU A 120 -12.44 -11.05 -21.37
C GLU A 120 -11.42 -10.03 -20.83
N SER A 121 -10.98 -9.08 -21.67
CA SER A 121 -10.03 -8.03 -21.27
C SER A 121 -10.62 -7.08 -20.24
N ASN A 122 -11.88 -6.67 -20.42
CA ASN A 122 -12.58 -5.84 -19.43
C ASN A 122 -12.75 -6.58 -18.09
N TYR A 123 -13.09 -7.87 -18.11
CA TYR A 123 -13.23 -8.68 -16.91
C TYR A 123 -11.88 -8.84 -16.17
N ARG A 124 -10.80 -9.08 -16.92
CA ARG A 124 -9.43 -9.13 -16.38
C ARG A 124 -9.05 -7.82 -15.67
N LEU A 125 -9.25 -6.68 -16.33
CA LEU A 125 -8.95 -5.38 -15.74
C LEU A 125 -9.80 -5.09 -14.49
N ALA A 126 -11.06 -5.53 -14.47
CA ALA A 126 -11.94 -5.40 -13.31
C ALA A 126 -11.40 -6.20 -12.10
N GLN A 127 -10.95 -7.44 -12.29
CA GLN A 127 -10.36 -8.26 -11.22
C GLN A 127 -9.04 -7.66 -10.71
N ILE A 128 -8.17 -7.21 -11.61
CA ILE A 128 -6.92 -6.49 -11.26
C ILE A 128 -7.23 -5.26 -10.41
N THR A 129 -8.19 -4.44 -10.85
CA THR A 129 -8.59 -3.21 -10.15
C THR A 129 -9.18 -3.50 -8.78
N GLN A 130 -10.04 -4.52 -8.68
CA GLN A 130 -10.65 -4.94 -7.42
C GLN A 130 -9.60 -5.41 -6.42
N TYR A 131 -8.70 -6.31 -6.84
CA TYR A 131 -7.60 -6.80 -6.01
C TYR A 131 -6.72 -5.64 -5.52
N ALA A 132 -6.29 -4.77 -6.44
CA ALA A 132 -5.46 -3.62 -6.11
C ALA A 132 -6.14 -2.68 -5.09
N ARG A 133 -7.43 -2.40 -5.28
CA ARG A 133 -8.21 -1.56 -4.37
C ARG A 133 -8.34 -2.19 -2.98
N GLN A 134 -8.68 -3.47 -2.91
CA GLN A 134 -8.83 -4.19 -1.65
C GLN A 134 -7.50 -4.28 -0.89
N LEU A 135 -6.43 -4.70 -1.56
CA LEU A 135 -5.10 -4.81 -0.94
C LEU A 135 -4.54 -3.43 -0.56
N ALA A 136 -4.91 -2.35 -1.25
CA ALA A 136 -4.53 -0.99 -0.86
C ALA A 136 -5.34 -0.45 0.32
N ALA A 137 -6.67 -0.59 0.31
CA ALA A 137 -7.58 0.06 1.26
C ALA A 137 -7.89 -0.78 2.51
N SER A 138 -7.96 -2.10 2.38
CA SER A 138 -8.38 -3.02 3.44
C SER A 138 -7.63 -4.35 3.29
N PRO A 139 -6.31 -4.39 3.50
CA PRO A 139 -5.49 -5.54 3.12
C PRO A 139 -6.00 -6.87 3.71
N SER A 140 -6.54 -6.86 4.93
CA SER A 140 -7.04 -8.04 5.64
C SER A 140 -8.21 -8.77 4.96
N VAL A 141 -8.86 -8.19 3.95
CA VAL A 141 -9.95 -8.88 3.21
C VAL A 141 -9.43 -9.77 2.08
N ILE A 142 -8.14 -9.70 1.77
CA ILE A 142 -7.51 -10.55 0.75
C ILE A 142 -7.44 -11.97 1.28
N THR A 143 -7.90 -12.91 0.46
CA THR A 143 -7.97 -14.35 0.80
C THR A 143 -7.36 -15.20 -0.31
N PRO A 144 -7.20 -16.53 -0.11
CA PRO A 144 -6.83 -17.43 -1.20
C PRO A 144 -7.74 -17.30 -2.43
N GLN A 145 -9.04 -17.05 -2.24
CA GLN A 145 -9.97 -16.82 -3.34
C GLN A 145 -9.61 -15.59 -4.17
N SER A 146 -9.13 -14.51 -3.53
CA SER A 146 -8.68 -13.30 -4.24
C SER A 146 -7.51 -13.58 -5.18
N ARG A 147 -6.59 -14.48 -4.77
CA ARG A 147 -5.45 -14.90 -5.61
C ARG A 147 -5.91 -15.82 -6.74
N GLN A 148 -6.86 -16.72 -6.46
CA GLN A 148 -7.47 -17.57 -7.49
C GLN A 148 -8.19 -16.75 -8.56
N GLN A 149 -8.93 -15.70 -8.17
CA GLN A 149 -9.59 -14.79 -9.13
C GLN A 149 -8.61 -14.12 -10.10
N LEU A 150 -7.39 -13.80 -9.66
CA LEU A 150 -6.33 -13.30 -10.55
C LEU A 150 -5.82 -14.37 -11.51
N ARG A 151 -5.64 -15.62 -11.03
CA ARG A 151 -5.29 -16.76 -11.88
C ARG A 151 -6.36 -17.04 -12.94
N ASP A 152 -7.64 -16.96 -12.55
CA ASP A 152 -8.78 -17.23 -13.45
C ASP A 152 -8.86 -16.23 -14.62
N VAL A 153 -8.32 -15.02 -14.45
CA VAL A 153 -8.19 -14.02 -15.54
C VAL A 153 -6.82 -14.05 -16.21
N GLY A 154 -6.02 -15.09 -15.96
CA GLY A 154 -4.79 -15.41 -16.67
C GLY A 154 -3.55 -14.67 -16.17
N LEU A 155 -3.50 -14.21 -14.92
CA LEU A 155 -2.22 -13.78 -14.32
C LEU A 155 -1.41 -15.02 -13.91
N SER A 156 -0.13 -15.06 -14.30
CA SER A 156 0.80 -16.10 -13.85
C SER A 156 1.18 -15.92 -12.37
N ALA A 157 1.81 -16.91 -11.73
CA ALA A 157 2.32 -16.74 -10.38
C ALA A 157 3.30 -15.53 -10.25
N PRO A 158 4.27 -15.34 -11.16
CA PRO A 158 5.08 -14.12 -11.20
C PRO A 158 4.26 -12.83 -11.30
N ASP A 159 3.19 -12.81 -12.09
CA ASP A 159 2.34 -11.62 -12.24
C ASP A 159 1.59 -11.30 -10.94
N ILE A 160 1.13 -12.32 -10.19
CA ILE A 160 0.47 -12.16 -8.88
C ILE A 160 1.46 -11.63 -7.83
N VAL A 161 2.70 -12.12 -7.83
CA VAL A 161 3.76 -11.56 -6.98
C VAL A 161 4.03 -10.10 -7.34
N LEU A 162 4.11 -9.79 -8.63
CA LEU A 162 4.40 -8.46 -9.13
C LEU A 162 3.28 -7.45 -8.85
N ILE A 163 2.01 -7.78 -9.09
CA ILE A 163 0.89 -6.87 -8.75
C ILE A 163 0.86 -6.59 -7.25
N THR A 164 1.14 -7.59 -6.41
CA THR A 164 1.24 -7.41 -4.95
C THR A 164 2.38 -6.46 -4.58
N GLN A 165 3.55 -6.59 -5.24
CA GLN A 165 4.67 -5.66 -5.08
C GLN A 165 4.31 -4.24 -5.51
N ILE A 166 3.64 -4.06 -6.66
CA ILE A 166 3.23 -2.73 -7.16
C ILE A 166 2.22 -2.08 -6.20
N VAL A 167 1.27 -2.83 -5.67
CA VAL A 167 0.29 -2.31 -4.69
C VAL A 167 0.99 -1.84 -3.42
N GLY A 168 1.87 -2.68 -2.85
CA GLY A 168 2.61 -2.32 -1.65
C GLY A 168 3.58 -1.15 -1.86
N PHE A 169 4.35 -1.16 -2.95
CA PHE A 169 5.27 -0.07 -3.32
C PHE A 169 4.53 1.25 -3.50
N THR A 170 3.42 1.25 -4.26
CA THR A 170 2.68 2.50 -4.53
C THR A 170 2.04 3.06 -3.26
N ALA A 171 1.54 2.18 -2.37
CA ALA A 171 1.03 2.57 -1.07
C ALA A 171 2.13 3.16 -0.17
N TRP A 172 3.35 2.63 -0.23
CA TRP A 172 4.52 3.19 0.46
C TRP A 172 4.91 4.54 -0.12
N GLN A 173 5.07 4.64 -1.44
CA GLN A 173 5.39 5.87 -2.14
C GLN A 173 4.42 7.01 -1.80
N ALA A 174 3.11 6.72 -1.79
CA ALA A 174 2.07 7.64 -1.38
C ALA A 174 2.32 8.23 0.03
N ARG A 175 2.73 7.40 0.98
CA ARG A 175 3.01 7.79 2.37
C ARG A 175 4.30 8.60 2.49
N VAL A 176 5.33 8.29 1.71
CA VAL A 176 6.56 9.10 1.65
C VAL A 176 6.27 10.49 1.08
N ILE A 177 5.47 10.56 0.01
CA ILE A 177 5.06 11.85 -0.58
C ILE A 177 4.23 12.65 0.42
N ALA A 178 3.30 12.02 1.15
CA ALA A 178 2.52 12.68 2.20
C ALA A 178 3.41 13.23 3.33
N ALA A 179 4.39 12.45 3.80
CA ALA A 179 5.35 12.91 4.80
C ALA A 179 6.21 14.07 4.29
N GLY A 180 6.65 14.03 3.03
CA GLY A 180 7.40 15.12 2.41
C GLY A 180 6.57 16.40 2.22
N HIS A 181 5.30 16.28 1.83
CA HIS A 181 4.38 17.42 1.77
C HIS A 181 4.15 18.03 3.16
N ALA A 182 3.94 17.20 4.17
CA ALA A 182 3.80 17.64 5.56
C ALA A 182 5.05 18.39 6.06
N LEU A 183 6.24 17.86 5.77
CA LEU A 183 7.51 18.52 6.06
C LEU A 183 7.60 19.92 5.41
N LEU A 184 7.15 20.04 4.17
CA LEU A 184 7.19 21.30 3.42
C LEU A 184 6.01 22.24 3.73
N GLY A 185 5.09 21.87 4.62
CA GLY A 185 3.88 22.65 4.87
C GLY A 185 2.90 22.70 3.69
N LEU A 186 3.02 21.76 2.74
CA LEU A 186 2.21 21.71 1.53
C LEU A 186 0.97 20.84 1.76
N PRO A 187 -0.20 21.22 1.20
CA PRO A 187 -1.36 20.34 1.20
C PRO A 187 -1.10 19.10 0.34
N VAL A 188 -1.55 17.94 0.81
CA VAL A 188 -1.51 16.68 0.04
C VAL A 188 -2.71 16.59 -0.93
N ARG A 189 -3.74 17.42 -0.71
CA ARG A 189 -5.07 17.29 -1.33
C ARG A 189 -5.73 18.64 -1.63
N TRP A 190 -6.60 18.66 -2.65
CA TRP A 190 -7.48 19.79 -2.99
C TRP A 190 -9.00 19.46 -3.00
N ILE A 191 -9.43 18.18 -3.06
CA ILE A 191 -10.87 17.76 -3.11
C ILE A 191 -11.27 17.03 -1.79
N PRO A 192 -12.52 17.00 -1.28
CA PRO A 192 -12.87 16.30 -0.03
C PRO A 192 -13.22 14.81 -0.16
N GLY A 193 -13.01 14.01 0.91
CA GLY A 193 -13.75 12.77 1.21
C GLY A 193 -13.37 11.40 0.62
N MET A 194 -12.10 10.98 0.54
CA MET A 194 -11.85 9.52 0.48
C MET A 194 -12.09 8.92 1.89
N PRO A 195 -12.76 7.76 1.99
CA PRO A 195 -12.98 7.12 3.28
C PRO A 195 -11.63 6.79 3.93
N VAL A 196 -11.57 6.98 5.24
CA VAL A 196 -10.43 6.53 6.04
C VAL A 196 -10.43 5.01 5.98
N GLN A 197 -9.26 4.37 5.84
CA GLN A 197 -9.15 2.92 5.96
C GLN A 197 -9.59 2.50 7.37
N ASP A 198 -10.52 1.54 7.43
CA ASP A 198 -10.91 0.89 8.67
C ASP A 198 -9.78 -0.03 9.17
N ASP A 199 -9.67 -0.15 10.48
CA ASP A 199 -8.75 -1.11 11.10
C ASP A 199 -9.24 -2.54 10.84
N ALA A 200 -8.30 -3.45 10.58
CA ALA A 200 -8.62 -4.87 10.52
C ALA A 200 -9.21 -5.39 11.84
N ASP A 201 -9.96 -6.50 11.77
CA ASP A 201 -10.50 -7.17 12.95
C ASP A 201 -9.39 -7.48 13.97
N ALA A 202 -9.67 -7.26 15.26
CA ALA A 202 -8.77 -7.58 16.36
C ALA A 202 -8.68 -9.09 16.62
N ALA A 203 -9.75 -9.84 16.32
CA ALA A 203 -9.85 -11.25 16.72
C ALA A 203 -8.69 -12.13 16.22
N PRO A 204 -8.22 -12.03 14.95
CA PRO A 204 -7.09 -12.81 14.46
C PRO A 204 -5.78 -12.56 15.23
N PHE A 205 -5.61 -11.38 15.82
CA PHE A 205 -4.42 -11.05 16.59
C PHE A 205 -4.37 -11.75 17.95
N ASN A 206 -5.42 -12.45 18.38
CA ASN A 206 -5.35 -13.28 19.58
C ASN A 206 -4.43 -14.50 19.39
N CYS A 207 -4.20 -14.95 18.15
CA CYS A 207 -3.26 -16.01 17.86
C CYS A 207 -1.81 -15.50 17.89
N ARG A 208 -1.15 -15.58 19.05
CA ARG A 208 0.23 -15.10 19.25
C ARG A 208 1.30 -16.00 18.62
N THR A 209 0.99 -17.27 18.43
CA THR A 209 1.92 -18.30 17.91
C THR A 209 1.71 -18.60 16.44
N CYS A 210 0.73 -17.97 15.78
CA CYS A 210 0.45 -18.20 14.38
C CYS A 210 1.67 -17.88 13.50
N ARG A 211 1.93 -18.75 12.53
CA ARG A 211 3.01 -18.61 11.56
C ARG A 211 2.45 -18.28 10.19
N TRP A 212 3.24 -17.52 9.45
CA TRP A 212 2.93 -17.25 8.05
C TRP A 212 3.45 -18.37 7.17
N ILE A 213 2.63 -18.81 6.23
CA ILE A 213 2.92 -19.84 5.24
C ILE A 213 2.75 -19.21 3.86
N ALA A 214 3.74 -19.40 2.99
CA ALA A 214 3.68 -18.93 1.61
C ALA A 214 2.60 -19.70 0.83
N ASP A 215 1.93 -19.04 -0.09
CA ASP A 215 1.03 -19.74 -1.02
C ASP A 215 1.88 -20.64 -1.94
N GLU A 216 1.79 -21.95 -1.73
CA GLU A 216 2.58 -22.95 -2.45
C GLU A 216 2.32 -22.89 -3.96
N SER A 217 1.09 -22.60 -4.39
CA SER A 217 0.76 -22.48 -5.81
C SER A 217 1.59 -21.38 -6.49
N LEU A 218 1.96 -20.32 -5.77
CA LEU A 218 2.80 -19.24 -6.30
C LEU A 218 4.30 -19.58 -6.31
N ALA A 219 4.72 -20.53 -5.47
CA ALA A 219 6.12 -20.95 -5.33
C ALA A 219 6.52 -22.06 -6.33
N GLU A 220 5.59 -22.94 -6.70
CA GLU A 220 5.84 -24.15 -7.50
C GLU A 220 6.26 -23.87 -8.95
N GLU A 221 5.92 -22.72 -9.52
CA GLU A 221 6.14 -22.43 -10.95
C GLU A 221 7.60 -22.04 -11.28
N ARG A 222 8.53 -22.08 -10.33
CA ARG A 222 9.90 -21.51 -10.43
C ARG A 222 10.75 -22.11 -11.57
N PRO A 223 11.62 -21.33 -12.25
CA PRO A 223 12.67 -21.89 -13.09
C PRO A 223 13.72 -22.60 -12.21
N PRO A 224 14.32 -23.72 -12.66
CA PRO A 224 15.41 -24.35 -11.91
C PRO A 224 16.53 -23.33 -11.72
N GLY A 225 16.73 -22.90 -10.47
CA GLY A 225 17.74 -21.91 -10.09
C GLY A 225 18.76 -22.55 -9.17
N ASP A 226 20.00 -22.06 -9.24
CA ASP A 226 21.13 -22.57 -8.47
C ASP A 226 20.83 -22.58 -6.96
N THR A 227 20.62 -23.78 -6.40
CA THR A 227 20.32 -24.02 -4.98
C THR A 227 21.57 -23.99 -4.11
N ARG A 228 22.76 -23.78 -4.70
CA ARG A 228 24.03 -23.89 -3.98
C ARG A 228 24.22 -22.82 -2.91
N HIS A 229 23.64 -21.63 -3.07
CA HIS A 229 23.68 -20.57 -2.07
C HIS A 229 22.33 -19.84 -1.95
N PRO A 230 21.63 -19.91 -0.81
CA PRO A 230 20.45 -19.09 -0.59
C PRO A 230 20.85 -17.60 -0.66
N PRO A 231 20.02 -16.74 -1.28
CA PRO A 231 20.33 -15.32 -1.36
C PRO A 231 20.37 -14.72 0.05
N GLU A 232 21.43 -13.97 0.36
CA GLU A 232 21.53 -13.22 1.61
C GLU A 232 20.53 -12.06 1.57
N VAL A 233 19.43 -12.21 2.31
CA VAL A 233 18.38 -11.20 2.46
C VAL A 233 18.12 -10.88 3.92
N THR A 234 17.48 -9.75 4.19
CA THR A 234 17.02 -9.41 5.54
C THR A 234 16.09 -10.49 6.10
N ALA A 235 16.10 -10.67 7.42
CA ALA A 235 15.29 -11.68 8.12
C ALA A 235 13.79 -11.58 7.78
N PHE A 236 13.30 -10.37 7.51
CA PHE A 236 11.92 -10.15 7.09
C PHE A 236 11.59 -10.83 5.76
N LEU A 237 12.48 -10.72 4.76
CA LEU A 237 12.27 -11.26 3.42
C LEU A 237 12.53 -12.76 3.33
N GLN A 238 13.23 -13.35 4.31
CA GLN A 238 13.61 -14.77 4.26
C GLN A 238 12.44 -15.71 3.92
N PRO A 239 11.24 -15.58 4.51
CA PRO A 239 10.10 -16.44 4.17
C PRO A 239 9.49 -16.13 2.79
N LEU A 240 9.72 -14.93 2.26
CA LEU A 240 9.22 -14.49 0.95
C LEU A 240 10.18 -14.85 -0.20
N VAL A 241 11.42 -15.27 0.08
CA VAL A 241 12.43 -15.62 -0.93
C VAL A 241 11.90 -16.58 -2.01
N PRO A 242 11.17 -17.66 -1.69
CA PRO A 242 10.66 -18.57 -2.72
C PRO A 242 9.77 -17.87 -3.76
N LEU A 243 9.01 -16.86 -3.32
CA LEU A 243 8.07 -16.12 -4.15
C LEU A 243 8.74 -14.97 -4.90
N LEU A 244 9.71 -14.29 -4.27
CA LEU A 244 10.41 -13.14 -4.85
C LEU A 244 11.59 -13.53 -5.76
N ALA A 245 12.02 -14.79 -5.73
CA ALA A 245 13.18 -15.26 -6.49
C ALA A 245 13.03 -15.16 -8.02
N TRP A 246 11.81 -15.01 -8.52
CA TRP A 246 11.52 -14.73 -9.93
C TRP A 246 12.20 -13.46 -10.45
N ASP A 247 12.30 -12.44 -9.61
CA ASP A 247 13.03 -11.20 -9.90
C ASP A 247 14.08 -10.99 -8.79
N LYS A 248 15.17 -11.75 -8.90
CA LYS A 248 16.28 -11.67 -7.94
C LYS A 248 16.85 -10.26 -7.81
N PRO A 249 17.08 -9.48 -8.89
CA PRO A 249 17.51 -8.09 -8.77
C PRO A 249 16.54 -7.22 -7.96
N LEU A 250 15.23 -7.31 -8.22
CA LEU A 250 14.22 -6.55 -7.47
C LEU A 250 14.20 -6.97 -5.99
N MET A 251 14.25 -8.27 -5.71
CA MET A 251 14.29 -8.80 -4.34
C MET A 251 15.52 -8.31 -3.56
N LEU A 252 16.70 -8.34 -4.18
CA LEU A 252 17.94 -7.86 -3.55
C LEU A 252 17.92 -6.35 -3.32
N THR A 253 17.32 -5.59 -4.25
CA THR A 253 17.12 -4.12 -4.09
C THR A 253 16.19 -3.83 -2.91
N LEU A 254 15.08 -4.57 -2.78
CA LEU A 254 14.18 -4.46 -1.62
C LEU A 254 14.88 -4.86 -0.32
N SER A 255 15.70 -5.91 -0.34
CA SER A 255 16.52 -6.30 0.83
C SER A 255 17.50 -5.20 1.23
N GLY A 256 18.18 -4.60 0.24
CA GLY A 256 19.11 -3.50 0.44
C GLY A 256 18.46 -2.22 0.93
N LEU A 257 17.18 -1.97 0.58
CA LEU A 257 16.34 -0.92 1.14
C LEU A 257 16.03 -1.19 2.62
N LEU A 258 15.57 -2.40 2.95
CA LEU A 258 15.20 -2.77 4.32
C LEU A 258 16.39 -2.67 5.28
N ALA A 259 17.59 -3.01 4.82
CA ALA A 259 18.82 -2.88 5.59
C ALA A 259 19.24 -1.42 5.90
N ARG A 260 18.51 -0.40 5.41
CA ARG A 260 18.76 1.02 5.71
C ARG A 260 17.96 1.56 6.87
N PHE A 261 17.04 0.78 7.42
CA PHE A 261 16.21 1.18 8.54
C PHE A 261 16.62 0.38 9.77
N ASP A 262 16.82 1.09 10.87
CA ASP A 262 17.24 0.50 12.13
C ASP A 262 16.04 -0.05 12.91
N ASP A 263 16.32 -1.08 13.70
CA ASP A 263 15.36 -1.71 14.62
C ASP A 263 15.36 -0.99 15.98
N GLU A 264 15.02 0.31 15.96
CA GLU A 264 14.85 1.13 17.16
C GLU A 264 13.41 1.06 17.70
N ARG A 265 13.20 1.47 18.96
CA ARG A 265 11.88 1.44 19.62
C ARG A 265 10.79 2.12 18.77
N LEU A 266 11.07 3.31 18.23
CA LEU A 266 10.07 4.09 17.50
C LEU A 266 9.74 3.48 16.13
N THR A 267 10.72 2.90 15.45
CA THR A 267 10.49 2.20 14.17
C THR A 267 9.69 0.92 14.39
N ILE A 268 9.96 0.17 15.46
CA ILE A 268 9.15 -1.00 15.88
C ILE A 268 7.72 -0.57 16.22
N LEU A 269 7.54 0.50 16.99
CA LEU A 269 6.21 1.00 17.38
C LEU A 269 5.37 1.43 16.17
N ALA A 270 5.95 2.19 15.25
CA ALA A 270 5.29 2.60 14.01
C ALA A 270 4.89 1.38 13.15
N ALA A 271 5.77 0.37 13.06
CA ALA A 271 5.50 -0.85 12.31
C ALA A 271 4.42 -1.74 12.96
N LEU A 272 4.37 -1.80 14.29
CA LEU A 272 3.33 -2.52 15.04
C LEU A 272 1.94 -1.92 14.81
N VAL A 273 1.83 -0.59 14.89
CA VAL A 273 0.59 0.14 14.61
C VAL A 273 0.14 -0.10 13.17
N ALA A 274 1.05 0.02 12.20
CA ALA A 274 0.74 -0.24 10.80
C ALA A 274 0.30 -1.70 10.55
N ALA A 275 0.99 -2.68 11.14
CA ALA A 275 0.66 -4.10 11.03
C ALA A 275 -0.71 -4.41 11.64
N ARG A 276 -1.04 -3.80 12.77
CA ARG A 276 -2.36 -3.96 13.41
C ARG A 276 -3.48 -3.43 12.53
N ILE A 277 -3.33 -2.21 12.00
CA ILE A 277 -4.35 -1.56 11.15
C ILE A 277 -4.53 -2.33 9.84
N ASN A 278 -3.43 -2.75 9.20
CA ASN A 278 -3.48 -3.50 7.94
C ASN A 278 -3.92 -4.96 8.10
N GLY A 279 -3.95 -5.51 9.32
CA GLY A 279 -4.35 -6.90 9.56
C GLY A 279 -3.24 -7.94 9.37
N SER A 280 -1.96 -7.53 9.42
CA SER A 280 -0.84 -8.45 9.21
C SER A 280 -0.40 -9.09 10.52
N VAL A 281 -1.09 -10.17 10.91
CA VAL A 281 -0.87 -10.89 12.18
C VAL A 281 0.56 -11.39 12.32
N SER A 282 1.13 -11.96 11.26
CA SER A 282 2.50 -12.49 11.29
C SER A 282 3.57 -11.40 11.45
N CYS A 283 3.45 -10.28 10.73
CA CYS A 283 4.31 -9.10 10.95
C CYS A 283 4.17 -8.59 12.38
N PHE A 284 2.94 -8.46 12.87
CA PHE A 284 2.68 -7.98 14.23
C PHE A 284 3.31 -8.86 15.28
N ASN A 285 3.13 -10.18 15.20
CA ASN A 285 3.69 -11.12 16.17
C ASN A 285 5.23 -11.13 16.12
N ALA A 286 5.83 -11.08 14.94
CA ALA A 286 7.29 -11.01 14.78
C ALA A 286 7.89 -9.73 15.38
N LEU A 287 7.21 -8.59 15.26
CA LEU A 287 7.63 -7.33 15.89
C LEU A 287 7.38 -7.36 17.40
N ALA A 288 6.22 -7.84 17.84
CA ALA A 288 5.85 -7.89 19.24
C ALA A 288 6.77 -8.81 20.06
N SER A 289 7.31 -9.88 19.47
CA SER A 289 8.31 -10.73 20.13
C SER A 289 9.66 -10.04 20.36
N ARG A 290 9.95 -8.96 19.62
CA ARG A 290 11.19 -8.17 19.77
C ARG A 290 11.05 -7.07 20.82
N GLN A 291 9.82 -6.71 21.17
CA GLN A 291 9.51 -5.67 22.15
C GLN A 291 9.20 -6.32 23.51
N THR A 292 10.18 -6.33 24.41
CA THR A 292 10.07 -7.03 25.71
C THR A 292 9.64 -6.14 26.87
N GLU A 293 9.70 -4.82 26.70
CA GLU A 293 9.68 -3.89 27.85
C GLU A 293 8.29 -3.39 28.26
N ASP A 294 7.29 -3.39 27.36
CA ASP A 294 5.96 -2.86 27.68
C ASP A 294 4.81 -3.78 27.20
N ALA A 295 4.50 -4.78 28.03
CA ALA A 295 3.38 -5.69 27.78
C ALA A 295 2.02 -4.99 27.74
N SER A 296 1.87 -3.85 28.44
CA SER A 296 0.61 -3.11 28.51
C SER A 296 0.32 -2.40 27.18
N LEU A 297 1.32 -1.72 26.62
CA LEU A 297 1.25 -1.10 25.30
C LEU A 297 1.01 -2.16 24.22
N MET A 298 1.75 -3.27 24.24
CA MET A 298 1.57 -4.34 23.24
C MET A 298 0.16 -4.93 23.27
N ASN A 299 -0.43 -5.11 24.45
CA ASN A 299 -1.82 -5.55 24.58
C ASN A 299 -2.80 -4.47 24.08
N ALA A 300 -2.56 -3.20 24.37
CA ALA A 300 -3.40 -2.10 23.92
C ALA A 300 -3.42 -1.98 22.39
N ILE A 301 -2.24 -2.02 21.73
CA ILE A 301 -2.17 -2.03 20.26
C ILE A 301 -2.88 -3.26 19.70
N ARG A 302 -2.68 -4.44 20.30
CA ARG A 302 -3.31 -5.70 19.85
C ARG A 302 -4.84 -5.62 19.87
N GLN A 303 -5.41 -5.09 20.95
CA GLN A 303 -6.86 -4.93 21.11
C GLN A 303 -7.46 -3.89 20.17
N GLY A 304 -6.65 -2.96 19.66
CA GLY A 304 -7.04 -1.99 18.64
C GLY A 304 -7.27 -0.58 19.19
N ASP A 305 -7.82 0.29 18.35
CA ASP A 305 -7.87 1.74 18.58
C ASP A 305 -8.50 2.17 19.92
N PRO A 306 -9.63 1.60 20.40
CA PRO A 306 -10.21 2.02 21.67
C PRO A 306 -9.29 1.78 22.88
N ALA A 307 -8.69 0.59 22.96
CA ALA A 307 -7.76 0.24 24.05
C ALA A 307 -6.47 1.06 23.98
N LEU A 308 -5.96 1.29 22.76
CA LEU A 308 -4.77 2.11 22.54
C LEU A 308 -4.98 3.57 22.95
N ARG A 309 -6.15 4.16 22.65
CA ARG A 309 -6.50 5.51 23.12
C ARG A 309 -6.55 5.61 24.64
N GLN A 310 -7.12 4.59 25.30
CA GLN A 310 -7.16 4.54 26.76
C GLN A 310 -5.75 4.47 27.36
N TRP A 311 -4.87 3.65 26.78
CA TRP A 311 -3.49 3.54 27.21
C TRP A 311 -2.71 4.85 27.03
N LEU A 312 -2.90 5.53 25.88
CA LEU A 312 -2.29 6.82 25.57
C LEU A 312 -2.69 7.95 26.52
N HIS A 313 -3.89 7.88 27.11
CA HIS A 313 -4.30 8.85 28.13
C HIS A 313 -3.41 8.80 29.38
N GLN A 314 -2.81 7.64 29.67
CA GLN A 314 -1.93 7.42 30.81
C GLN A 314 -0.43 7.59 30.45
N HIS A 315 -0.08 7.50 29.16
CA HIS A 315 1.29 7.50 28.67
C HIS A 315 1.43 8.43 27.44
N PRO A 316 1.49 9.76 27.66
CA PRO A 316 1.44 10.74 26.57
C PRO A 316 2.72 10.77 25.71
N ASP A 317 3.84 10.23 26.18
CA ASP A 317 5.13 10.31 25.50
C ASP A 317 5.10 9.66 24.10
N ASP A 318 4.41 8.52 23.95
CA ASP A 318 4.30 7.81 22.66
C ASP A 318 3.14 8.33 21.77
N SER A 319 2.43 9.37 22.22
CA SER A 319 1.21 9.84 21.58
C SER A 319 1.43 10.37 20.18
N ALA A 320 2.47 11.18 19.94
CA ALA A 320 2.72 11.75 18.62
C ALA A 320 3.08 10.65 17.60
N ILE A 321 3.94 9.70 17.96
CA ILE A 321 4.33 8.59 17.06
C ILE A 321 3.17 7.64 16.77
N ILE A 322 2.38 7.27 17.77
CA ILE A 322 1.22 6.40 17.55
C ILE A 322 0.20 7.10 16.68
N GLN A 323 -0.15 8.36 16.98
CA GLN A 323 -1.12 9.11 16.18
C GLN A 323 -0.63 9.35 14.74
N ALA A 324 0.66 9.65 14.56
CA ALA A 324 1.24 9.82 13.24
C ALA A 324 1.21 8.52 12.43
N ALA A 325 1.61 7.39 13.03
CA ALA A 325 1.56 6.08 12.38
C ALA A 325 0.12 5.65 12.04
N GLN A 326 -0.84 5.90 12.95
CA GLN A 326 -2.26 5.66 12.71
C GLN A 326 -2.79 6.48 11.54
N LEU A 327 -2.58 7.80 11.53
CA LEU A 327 -3.08 8.67 10.49
C LEU A 327 -2.42 8.37 9.14
N LEU A 328 -1.11 8.20 9.11
CA LEU A 328 -0.38 7.90 7.87
C LEU A 328 -0.78 6.54 7.31
N THR A 329 -1.08 5.55 8.17
CA THR A 329 -1.58 4.24 7.73
C THR A 329 -3.00 4.34 7.20
N ARG A 330 -3.90 5.02 7.91
CA ARG A 330 -5.34 5.03 7.59
C ARG A 330 -5.75 6.02 6.49
N ALA A 331 -5.11 7.19 6.45
CA ALA A 331 -5.49 8.30 5.58
C ALA A 331 -4.29 9.20 5.29
N PRO A 332 -3.33 8.75 4.46
CA PRO A 332 -2.15 9.54 4.13
C PRO A 332 -2.49 10.87 3.43
N ASP A 333 -3.65 10.98 2.76
CA ASP A 333 -4.16 12.24 2.19
C ASP A 333 -4.49 13.31 3.24
N ARG A 334 -4.63 12.93 4.51
CA ARG A 334 -4.93 13.81 5.65
C ARG A 334 -3.70 14.10 6.52
N PHE A 335 -2.56 13.49 6.21
CA PHE A 335 -1.33 13.71 6.97
C PHE A 335 -0.78 15.12 6.68
N SER A 336 -0.49 15.89 7.72
CA SER A 336 -0.19 17.32 7.60
C SER A 336 1.04 17.73 8.43
N ALA A 337 1.47 18.99 8.24
CA ALA A 337 2.54 19.59 9.02
C ALA A 337 2.30 19.52 10.54
N GLY A 338 1.05 19.48 11.01
CA GLY A 338 0.73 19.36 12.43
C GLY A 338 1.24 18.06 13.04
N GLN A 339 0.98 16.91 12.39
CA GLN A 339 1.49 15.62 12.86
C GLN A 339 3.01 15.52 12.72
N PHE A 340 3.58 16.12 11.66
CA PHE A 340 5.04 16.17 11.49
C PHE A 340 5.71 16.98 12.61
N THR A 341 5.17 18.16 12.91
CA THR A 341 5.70 19.06 13.95
C THR A 341 5.64 18.41 15.33
N ALA A 342 4.52 17.74 15.65
CA ALA A 342 4.38 17.03 16.92
C ALA A 342 5.47 15.96 17.15
N LEU A 343 5.97 15.31 16.09
CA LEU A 343 7.09 14.38 16.19
C LEU A 343 8.43 15.08 16.44
N THR A 344 8.66 16.21 15.77
CA THR A 344 9.89 16.99 15.97
C THR A 344 9.95 17.66 17.34
N GLU A 345 8.80 18.05 17.90
CA GLU A 345 8.69 18.60 19.27
C GLU A 345 9.02 17.56 20.35
N GLN A 346 8.93 16.27 20.03
CA GLN A 346 9.39 15.18 20.90
C GLN A 346 10.91 14.90 20.80
N GLY A 347 11.67 15.76 20.10
CA GLY A 347 13.13 15.71 20.04
C GLY A 347 13.69 14.93 18.85
N LEU A 348 12.86 14.42 17.94
CA LEU A 348 13.33 13.87 16.67
C LEU A 348 13.83 14.98 15.75
N SER A 349 14.97 14.76 15.11
CA SER A 349 15.41 15.64 14.03
C SER A 349 14.44 15.54 12.84
N VAL A 350 14.40 16.59 12.01
CA VAL A 350 13.58 16.60 10.79
C VAL A 350 13.86 15.40 9.88
N SER A 351 15.13 15.03 9.72
CA SER A 351 15.54 13.88 8.91
C SER A 351 15.11 12.56 9.55
N GLN A 352 15.26 12.41 10.85
CA GLN A 352 14.81 11.22 11.60
C GLN A 352 13.29 11.06 11.51
N THR A 353 12.53 12.15 11.66
CA THR A 353 11.08 12.15 11.47
C THR A 353 10.70 11.70 10.06
N PHE A 354 11.34 12.22 9.03
CA PHE A 354 11.08 11.80 7.64
C PHE A 354 11.42 10.33 7.41
N GLY A 355 12.55 9.85 7.92
CA GLY A 355 12.96 8.44 7.85
C GLY A 355 11.97 7.51 8.58
N LEU A 356 11.53 7.89 9.78
CA LEU A 356 10.55 7.13 10.56
C LEU A 356 9.19 7.01 9.86
N LEU A 357 8.71 8.10 9.24
CA LEU A 357 7.47 8.07 8.46
C LEU A 357 7.63 7.26 7.16
N ALA A 358 8.79 7.32 6.52
CA ALA A 358 9.10 6.47 5.36
C ALA A 358 9.13 4.97 5.76
N TRP A 359 9.68 4.64 6.93
CA TRP A 359 9.64 3.30 7.49
C TRP A 359 8.22 2.82 7.83
N CYS A 360 7.39 3.69 8.41
CA CYS A 360 5.98 3.39 8.67
C CYS A 360 5.25 2.99 7.39
N GLY A 361 5.44 3.74 6.30
CA GLY A 361 4.90 3.38 4.99
C GLY A 361 5.48 2.08 4.43
N LEU A 362 6.79 1.84 4.58
CA LEU A 362 7.46 0.64 4.09
C LEU A 362 6.94 -0.60 4.83
N SER A 363 6.72 -0.50 6.13
CA SER A 363 6.09 -1.54 6.94
C SER A 363 4.70 -1.91 6.39
N GLY A 364 3.95 -0.93 5.88
CA GLY A 364 2.68 -1.16 5.19
C GLY A 364 2.81 -1.92 3.87
N TRP A 365 3.90 -1.75 3.12
CA TRP A 365 4.22 -2.59 1.95
C TRP A 365 4.50 -4.03 2.41
N LEU A 366 5.35 -4.20 3.41
CA LEU A 366 5.70 -5.50 3.97
C LEU A 366 4.47 -6.28 4.47
N ASN A 367 3.52 -5.58 5.11
CA ASN A 367 2.23 -6.16 5.51
C ASN A 367 1.45 -6.70 4.30
N ARG A 368 1.38 -5.94 3.21
CA ARG A 368 0.67 -6.31 1.98
C ARG A 368 1.33 -7.49 1.28
N LEU A 369 2.65 -7.64 1.35
CA LEU A 369 3.33 -8.84 0.84
C LEU A 369 2.98 -10.08 1.65
N ARG A 370 2.95 -9.99 2.99
CA ARG A 370 2.55 -11.12 3.83
C ARG A 370 1.09 -11.51 3.59
N ILE A 371 0.19 -10.54 3.54
CA ILE A 371 -1.24 -10.83 3.34
C ILE A 371 -1.54 -11.27 1.91
N GLY A 372 -0.89 -10.66 0.92
CA GLY A 372 -1.16 -10.89 -0.50
C GLY A 372 -0.57 -12.17 -1.06
N LEU A 373 0.43 -12.77 -0.41
CA LEU A 373 1.22 -13.89 -0.95
C LEU A 373 1.24 -15.15 -0.08
N GLY A 374 0.41 -15.20 0.95
CA GLY A 374 0.33 -16.35 1.84
C GLY A 374 -0.68 -16.12 2.95
N ASP A 375 -0.79 -17.09 3.84
CA ASP A 375 -1.80 -17.12 4.88
C ASP A 375 -1.15 -17.27 6.26
N THR A 376 -1.86 -16.89 7.31
CA THR A 376 -1.38 -16.98 8.69
C THR A 376 -2.20 -18.02 9.43
N GLU A 377 -1.55 -19.10 9.84
CA GLU A 377 -2.19 -20.28 10.43
C GLU A 377 -1.66 -20.56 11.83
N ALA A 378 -2.49 -21.16 12.68
CA ALA A 378 -2.07 -21.61 14.00
C ALA A 378 -1.11 -22.79 13.84
N VAL A 379 0.00 -22.76 14.59
CA VAL A 379 0.90 -23.92 14.67
C VAL A 379 0.19 -25.00 15.48
N ALA A 380 -0.06 -26.15 14.85
CA ALA A 380 -0.64 -27.34 15.49
C ALA A 380 0.29 -27.95 16.54
#